data_AF-A0A1G0P3E2-F1
#
_entry.id   AF-A0A1G0P3E2-F1
#
_cell.length_a   1.000
_cell.length_b   1.000
_cell.length_c   1.000
_cell.angle_alpha   90.00
_cell.angle_beta   90.00
_cell.angle_gamma   90.00
#
_symmetry.space_group_name_H-M   'P 1'
#
loop_
_entity.id
_entity.type
_entity.pdbx_description
1 polymer ?
#
loop_
_entity_poly.entity_id
_entity_poly.type
_entity_poly.pdbx_seq_one_letter_code
_entity_poly.pdbx_strand_id
1 'polypeptide(L)'
;MKKIRIINAKYSEDFKIIIKFNNKQIKIVDLKKDFKDKLDTLNDEQYIKNFVINSEKTSLSWRPFLIGVKELYEKGIVADVDLIKKYFVEKSNVEKTVQANSKSGLVGIIIGIIGIIVSIIVVLYSTKEKELYYSISKTKTQIVKAGQSSNLQVRYDTLIVHSDITAVHLMLWNNGKQSIFPTDVLERIIITTSKDARILEAKITKTTRDVSDISLKKINENEIEINWRVLEKNDGAMVQIIYTGNSETNITIKGLLLEQGKIKYIEYSSKTGMPWWLVLISVAIAILYVKFIFFDRILDPLQKIWIENIRLIIGVALLIGPPVLIFYVTNVIYDFVANSPINPFL
;
A
#
# COMPACT_ATOMS: atom_id res chain seq x y z
N MET A 1 -2.39 16.95 -65.14
CA MET A 1 -2.03 15.58 -64.70
C MET A 1 -1.20 15.65 -63.42
N LYS A 2 -1.43 14.80 -62.41
CA LYS A 2 -0.60 14.78 -61.17
C LYS A 2 0.82 14.30 -61.51
N LYS A 3 1.86 15.03 -61.08
CA LYS A 3 3.27 14.67 -61.30
C LYS A 3 3.60 13.40 -60.50
N ILE A 4 3.92 12.30 -61.20
CA ILE A 4 4.31 11.02 -60.59
C ILE A 4 5.74 11.14 -60.04
N ARG A 5 5.98 10.66 -58.82
CA ARG A 5 7.29 10.67 -58.15
C ARG A 5 7.56 9.32 -57.47
N ILE A 6 8.81 8.92 -57.43
CA ILE A 6 9.28 7.73 -56.71
C ILE A 6 9.39 8.05 -55.22
N ILE A 7 8.58 7.43 -54.37
CA ILE A 7 8.72 7.55 -52.90
C ILE A 7 9.87 6.69 -52.42
N ASN A 8 9.90 5.44 -52.88
CA ASN A 8 10.87 4.43 -52.46
C ASN A 8 10.99 3.40 -53.58
N ALA A 9 12.18 2.83 -53.75
CA ALA A 9 12.43 1.74 -54.66
C ALA A 9 13.38 0.77 -53.98
N LYS A 10 13.12 -0.53 -54.11
CA LYS A 10 13.99 -1.60 -53.60
C LYS A 10 14.27 -2.58 -54.73
N TYR A 11 15.53 -3.01 -54.81
CA TYR A 11 15.90 -4.16 -55.64
C TYR A 11 15.24 -5.43 -55.09
N SER A 12 14.74 -6.25 -55.98
CA SER A 12 14.26 -7.61 -55.75
C SER A 12 15.09 -8.57 -56.61
N GLU A 13 15.01 -9.86 -56.32
CA GLU A 13 15.64 -10.93 -57.11
C GLU A 13 15.30 -10.82 -58.61
N ASP A 14 16.17 -11.39 -59.45
CA ASP A 14 16.03 -11.48 -60.90
C ASP A 14 15.92 -10.13 -61.64
N PHE A 15 16.76 -9.15 -61.29
CA PHE A 15 16.78 -7.85 -61.99
C PHE A 15 15.46 -7.08 -61.89
N LYS A 16 14.62 -7.39 -60.90
CA LYS A 16 13.34 -6.71 -60.67
C LYS A 16 13.51 -5.60 -59.65
N ILE A 17 12.82 -4.48 -59.87
CA ILE A 17 12.76 -3.39 -58.89
C ILE A 17 11.32 -3.15 -58.50
N ILE A 18 11.07 -3.10 -57.20
CA ILE A 18 9.77 -2.77 -56.64
C ILE A 18 9.77 -1.29 -56.27
N ILE A 19 8.92 -0.52 -56.95
CA ILE A 19 8.88 0.93 -56.88
C ILE A 19 7.54 1.35 -56.28
N LYS A 20 7.60 2.11 -55.19
CA LYS A 20 6.45 2.78 -54.58
C LYS A 20 6.36 4.22 -55.07
N PHE A 21 5.23 4.56 -55.69
CA PHE A 21 4.97 5.90 -56.22
C PHE A 21 4.13 6.74 -55.26
N ASN A 22 4.14 8.05 -55.49
CA ASN A 22 3.38 9.02 -54.68
C ASN A 22 1.85 8.90 -54.78
N ASN A 23 1.35 8.24 -55.82
CA ASN A 23 -0.07 7.90 -55.96
C ASN A 23 -0.45 6.61 -55.19
N LYS A 24 0.41 6.12 -54.30
CA LYS A 24 0.27 4.89 -53.51
C LYS A 24 0.35 3.58 -54.32
N GLN A 25 0.54 3.63 -55.63
CA GLN A 25 0.78 2.40 -56.39
C GLN A 25 2.17 1.85 -56.12
N ILE A 26 2.25 0.52 -56.08
CA ILE A 26 3.51 -0.21 -56.01
C ILE A 26 3.58 -1.05 -57.28
N LYS A 27 4.63 -0.84 -58.06
CA LYS A 27 4.85 -1.58 -59.31
C LYS A 27 6.18 -2.32 -59.27
N ILE A 28 6.22 -3.42 -59.98
CA ILE A 28 7.42 -4.23 -60.21
C ILE A 28 7.83 -3.98 -61.66
N VAL A 29 9.08 -3.57 -61.85
CA VAL A 29 9.69 -3.35 -63.16
C VAL A 29 10.75 -4.43 -63.37
N ASP A 30 10.66 -5.18 -64.48
CA ASP A 30 11.67 -6.17 -64.85
C ASP A 30 12.70 -5.47 -65.72
N LEU A 31 13.85 -5.12 -65.13
CA LEU A 31 14.84 -4.32 -65.82
C LEU A 31 15.38 -5.02 -67.07
N LYS A 32 15.65 -6.34 -66.95
CA LYS A 32 16.24 -7.13 -68.03
C LYS A 32 15.30 -7.24 -69.23
N LYS A 33 13.99 -7.39 -68.98
CA LYS A 33 12.97 -7.44 -70.03
C LYS A 33 12.67 -6.06 -70.61
N ASP A 34 12.45 -5.07 -69.76
CA ASP A 34 11.84 -3.80 -70.17
C ASP A 34 12.88 -2.79 -70.68
N PHE A 35 14.16 -2.97 -70.35
CA PHE A 35 15.26 -2.07 -70.67
C PHE A 35 16.50 -2.78 -71.21
N LYS A 36 16.32 -3.94 -71.86
CA LYS A 36 17.39 -4.78 -72.42
C LYS A 36 18.45 -3.97 -73.18
N ASP A 37 18.02 -3.15 -74.13
CA ASP A 37 18.92 -2.36 -74.99
C ASP A 37 19.79 -1.35 -74.21
N LYS A 38 19.33 -0.90 -73.03
CA LYS A 38 20.08 0.00 -72.15
C LYS A 38 20.97 -0.76 -71.16
N LEU A 39 20.69 -2.04 -70.91
CA LEU A 39 21.28 -2.86 -69.85
C LEU A 39 22.15 -4.01 -70.37
N ASP A 40 22.26 -4.23 -71.68
CA ASP A 40 23.11 -5.28 -72.26
C ASP A 40 24.60 -5.13 -71.89
N THR A 41 25.02 -3.94 -71.41
CA THR A 41 26.36 -3.67 -70.88
C THR A 41 26.50 -3.92 -69.36
N LEU A 42 25.39 -4.19 -68.66
CA LEU A 42 25.30 -4.32 -67.21
C LEU A 42 24.87 -5.74 -66.82
N ASN A 43 25.78 -6.70 -67.00
CA ASN A 43 25.58 -8.09 -66.56
C ASN A 43 25.87 -8.31 -65.06
N ASP A 44 26.31 -7.28 -64.33
CA ASP A 44 26.63 -7.38 -62.91
C ASP A 44 25.42 -7.04 -62.03
N GLU A 45 24.90 -8.05 -61.33
CA GLU A 45 23.78 -7.90 -60.38
C GLU A 45 24.13 -6.95 -59.23
N GLN A 46 25.38 -6.91 -58.78
CA GLN A 46 25.81 -6.00 -57.71
C GLN A 46 25.73 -4.55 -58.16
N TYR A 47 26.05 -4.29 -59.42
CA TYR A 47 25.94 -2.96 -60.00
C TYR A 47 24.49 -2.47 -60.00
N ILE A 48 23.55 -3.36 -60.35
CA ILE A 48 22.12 -3.01 -60.42
C ILE A 48 21.52 -2.75 -59.03
N LYS A 49 21.99 -3.44 -58.00
CA LYS A 49 21.58 -3.22 -56.60
C LYS A 49 21.89 -1.80 -56.12
N ASN A 50 22.90 -1.14 -56.70
CA ASN A 50 23.42 0.16 -56.25
C ASN A 50 22.79 1.37 -56.96
N PHE A 51 21.51 1.29 -57.34
CA PHE A 51 20.82 2.42 -57.95
C PHE A 51 20.57 3.55 -56.95
N VAL A 52 20.54 4.79 -57.45
CA VAL A 52 20.21 5.97 -56.64
C VAL A 52 18.96 6.63 -57.21
N ILE A 53 18.00 6.92 -56.32
CA ILE A 53 16.84 7.76 -56.64
C ILE A 53 17.35 9.21 -56.71
N ASN A 54 17.17 9.86 -57.86
CA ASN A 54 17.55 11.27 -58.02
C ASN A 54 16.86 12.16 -56.96
N SER A 55 17.49 13.27 -56.54
CA SER A 55 16.97 14.21 -55.54
C SER A 55 15.55 14.71 -55.87
N GLU A 56 15.22 14.88 -57.16
CA GLU A 56 13.88 15.27 -57.60
C GLU A 56 12.84 14.13 -57.54
N LYS A 57 13.29 12.89 -57.29
CA LYS A 57 12.49 11.66 -57.27
C LYS A 57 11.80 11.36 -58.61
N THR A 58 12.42 11.82 -59.69
CA THR A 58 11.91 11.72 -61.07
C THR A 58 12.62 10.64 -61.89
N SER A 59 13.63 9.96 -61.34
CA SER A 59 14.36 8.90 -62.05
C SER A 59 15.12 7.97 -61.11
N LEU A 60 15.46 6.80 -61.62
CA LEU A 60 16.49 5.92 -61.07
C LEU A 60 17.77 6.07 -61.90
N SER A 61 18.91 6.13 -61.23
CA SER A 61 20.22 6.34 -61.88
C SER A 61 21.22 5.26 -61.51
N TRP A 62 21.97 4.83 -62.51
CA TRP A 62 23.12 3.92 -62.45
C TRP A 62 24.19 4.53 -63.35
N ARG A 63 25.32 5.05 -62.87
CA ARG A 63 26.25 5.79 -63.75
C ARG A 63 26.71 4.93 -64.95
N PRO A 64 26.55 5.34 -66.23
CA PRO A 64 26.04 6.62 -66.74
C PRO A 64 24.53 6.64 -67.12
N PHE A 65 23.80 5.55 -66.94
CA PHE A 65 22.39 5.37 -67.27
C PHE A 65 21.40 6.05 -66.31
N LEU A 66 20.28 6.49 -66.87
CA LEU A 66 19.17 7.06 -66.13
C LEU A 66 17.85 6.58 -66.73
N ILE A 67 16.94 6.11 -65.89
CA ILE A 67 15.59 5.68 -66.27
C ILE A 67 14.57 6.63 -65.64
N GLY A 68 13.78 7.29 -66.47
CA GLY A 68 12.77 8.24 -66.02
C GLY A 68 11.59 7.59 -65.28
N VAL A 69 11.00 8.30 -64.32
CA VAL A 69 9.85 7.85 -63.52
C VAL A 69 8.65 7.50 -64.39
N LYS A 70 8.48 8.19 -65.54
CA LYS A 70 7.39 7.91 -66.49
C LYS A 70 7.57 6.54 -67.15
N GLU A 71 8.79 6.24 -67.64
CA GLU A 71 9.13 4.95 -68.23
C GLU A 71 8.93 3.81 -67.22
N LEU A 72 9.41 4.00 -65.98
CA LEU A 72 9.24 3.02 -64.89
C LEU A 72 7.76 2.80 -64.53
N TYR A 73 6.97 3.86 -64.53
CA TYR A 73 5.55 3.78 -64.22
C TYR A 73 4.76 3.10 -65.33
N GLU A 74 5.07 3.35 -66.59
CA GLU A 74 4.37 2.75 -67.74
C GLU A 74 4.71 1.27 -67.92
N LYS A 75 5.98 0.89 -67.76
CA LYS A 75 6.45 -0.50 -67.89
C LYS A 75 6.17 -1.38 -66.67
N GLY A 76 6.02 -0.77 -65.49
CA GLY A 76 5.81 -1.53 -64.26
C GLY A 76 4.44 -2.21 -64.18
N ILE A 77 4.45 -3.48 -63.77
CA ILE A 77 3.26 -4.28 -63.46
C ILE A 77 2.87 -4.04 -62.00
N VAL A 78 1.57 -3.96 -61.69
CA VAL A 78 1.11 -3.77 -60.30
C VAL A 78 1.57 -4.95 -59.45
N ALA A 79 2.23 -4.68 -58.33
CA ALA A 79 2.76 -5.71 -57.43
C ALA A 79 1.63 -6.47 -56.72
N ASP A 80 1.81 -7.78 -56.54
CA ASP A 80 0.94 -8.59 -55.68
C ASP A 80 1.04 -8.13 -54.21
N VAL A 81 -0.07 -8.24 -53.48
CA VAL A 81 -0.20 -7.90 -52.05
C VAL A 81 0.85 -8.63 -51.21
N ASP A 82 1.18 -9.87 -51.55
CA ASP A 82 2.18 -10.65 -50.79
C ASP A 82 3.60 -10.13 -50.98
N LEU A 83 3.94 -9.68 -52.19
CA LEU A 83 5.22 -9.01 -52.47
C LEU A 83 5.29 -7.65 -51.78
N ILE A 84 4.19 -6.90 -51.74
CA ILE A 84 4.10 -5.64 -50.99
C ILE A 84 4.37 -5.89 -49.50
N LYS A 85 3.78 -6.94 -48.92
CA LYS A 85 4.02 -7.30 -47.52
C LYS A 85 5.48 -7.67 -47.27
N LYS A 86 6.07 -8.53 -48.12
CA LYS A 86 7.47 -8.98 -47.97
C LYS A 86 8.46 -7.82 -47.96
N TYR A 87 8.31 -6.84 -48.85
CA TYR A 87 9.34 -5.80 -49.06
C TYR A 87 9.05 -4.44 -48.41
N PHE A 88 7.78 -4.12 -48.15
CA PHE A 88 7.39 -2.82 -47.57
C PHE A 88 6.72 -2.93 -46.20
N VAL A 89 6.27 -4.11 -45.76
CA VAL A 89 5.65 -4.31 -44.44
C VAL A 89 6.62 -4.93 -43.44
N GLU A 90 7.92 -4.94 -43.73
CA GLU A 90 8.95 -5.17 -42.73
C GLU A 90 8.89 -4.03 -41.70
N LYS A 91 8.09 -4.27 -40.65
CA LYS A 91 7.84 -3.39 -39.51
C LYS A 91 9.14 -2.74 -39.08
N SER A 92 9.19 -1.42 -39.19
CA SER A 92 10.38 -0.64 -38.87
C SER A 92 10.94 -1.07 -37.50
N ASN A 93 12.19 -1.50 -37.45
CA ASN A 93 12.87 -1.87 -36.20
C ASN A 93 12.84 -0.71 -35.17
N VAL A 94 12.54 0.51 -35.61
CA VAL A 94 12.27 1.69 -34.78
C VAL A 94 11.13 1.45 -33.78
N GLU A 95 10.04 0.78 -34.17
CA GLU A 95 8.92 0.48 -33.26
C GLU A 95 9.32 -0.51 -32.16
N LYS A 96 10.23 -1.46 -32.45
CA LYS A 96 10.74 -2.42 -31.46
C LYS A 96 11.62 -1.76 -30.40
N THR A 97 12.46 -0.79 -30.80
CA THR A 97 13.30 -0.02 -29.85
C THR A 97 12.48 0.91 -28.96
N VAL A 98 11.39 1.51 -29.48
CA VAL A 98 10.50 2.36 -28.66
C VAL A 98 9.69 1.52 -27.66
N GLN A 99 9.28 0.30 -28.03
CA GLN A 99 8.58 -0.62 -27.11
C GLN A 99 9.46 -1.19 -26.00
N ALA A 100 10.77 -1.35 -26.22
CA ALA A 100 11.67 -1.87 -25.19
C ALA A 100 11.88 -0.86 -24.04
N ASN A 101 11.93 0.44 -24.34
CA ASN A 101 12.16 1.49 -23.35
C ASN A 101 10.89 1.88 -22.55
N SER A 102 9.70 1.52 -23.01
CA SER A 102 8.45 1.77 -22.29
C SER A 102 8.27 0.88 -21.05
N LYS A 103 8.91 -0.29 -21.02
CA LYS A 103 8.74 -1.28 -19.93
C LYS A 103 9.46 -0.90 -18.64
N SER A 104 10.61 -0.23 -18.73
CA SER A 104 11.37 0.20 -17.55
C SER A 104 10.70 1.37 -16.81
N GLY A 105 9.97 2.23 -17.53
CA GLY A 105 9.26 3.37 -16.92
C GLY A 105 8.14 2.94 -15.96
N LEU A 106 7.36 1.92 -16.31
CA LEU A 106 6.24 1.46 -15.47
C LEU A 106 6.70 0.82 -14.16
N VAL A 107 7.79 0.04 -14.20
CA VAL A 107 8.37 -0.58 -12.99
C VAL A 107 8.87 0.50 -12.02
N GLY A 108 9.52 1.54 -12.54
CA GLY A 108 9.98 2.67 -11.73
C GLY A 108 8.85 3.40 -11.00
N ILE A 109 7.70 3.60 -11.68
CA ILE A 109 6.52 4.25 -11.07
C ILE A 109 5.95 3.41 -9.93
N ILE A 110 5.83 2.08 -10.12
CA ILE A 110 5.29 1.18 -9.08
C ILE A 110 6.19 1.18 -7.84
N ILE A 111 7.51 1.07 -8.04
CA ILE A 111 8.47 1.12 -6.93
C ILE A 111 8.41 2.48 -6.21
N GLY A 112 8.27 3.57 -6.96
CA GLY A 112 8.08 4.91 -6.39
C GLY A 112 6.85 5.03 -5.51
N ILE A 113 5.70 4.50 -5.95
CA ILE A 113 4.46 4.51 -5.17
C ILE A 113 4.60 3.68 -3.88
N ILE A 114 5.18 2.48 -3.97
CA ILE A 114 5.43 1.63 -2.80
C ILE A 114 6.35 2.35 -1.80
N GLY A 115 7.41 3.00 -2.29
CA GLY A 115 8.34 3.76 -1.44
C GLY A 115 7.65 4.88 -0.67
N ILE A 116 6.75 5.64 -1.31
CA ILE A 116 5.97 6.69 -0.66
C ILE A 116 5.05 6.11 0.42
N ILE A 117 4.33 5.02 0.12
CA ILE A 117 3.43 4.36 1.07
C ILE A 117 4.21 3.89 2.31
N VAL A 118 5.33 3.19 2.10
CA VAL A 118 6.20 2.72 3.17
C VAL A 118 6.74 3.90 4.00
N SER A 119 7.15 4.98 3.36
CA SER A 119 7.65 6.18 4.07
C SER A 119 6.57 6.80 4.96
N ILE A 120 5.32 6.91 4.48
CA ILE A 120 4.20 7.44 5.27
C ILE A 120 3.94 6.54 6.48
N ILE A 121 3.94 5.22 6.28
CA ILE A 121 3.77 4.24 7.37
C ILE A 121 4.88 4.43 8.41
N VAL A 122 6.16 4.46 7.99
CA VAL A 122 7.27 4.62 8.93
C VAL A 122 7.15 5.91 9.75
N VAL A 123 6.78 7.03 9.12
CA VAL A 123 6.61 8.31 9.84
C VAL A 123 5.47 8.23 10.86
N LEU A 124 4.31 7.69 10.47
CA LEU A 124 3.17 7.52 11.39
C LEU A 124 3.50 6.58 12.56
N TYR A 125 4.36 5.60 12.33
CA TYR A 125 4.80 4.65 13.36
C TYR A 125 6.05 5.09 14.14
N SER A 126 6.76 6.13 13.71
CA SER A 126 8.02 6.56 14.34
C SER A 126 7.84 7.52 15.51
N THR A 127 6.61 7.96 15.82
CA THR A 127 6.38 8.80 17.00
C THR A 127 6.66 8.00 18.27
N LYS A 128 7.69 8.42 18.99
CA LYS A 128 8.09 7.88 20.29
C LYS A 128 7.48 8.79 21.34
N GLU A 129 6.34 8.39 21.88
CA GLU A 129 5.62 9.16 22.90
C GLU A 129 5.53 8.35 24.19
N LYS A 130 5.64 9.06 25.33
CA LYS A 130 5.29 8.55 26.66
C LYS A 130 3.81 8.82 26.87
N GLU A 131 3.04 7.76 27.10
CA GLU A 131 1.59 7.89 27.28
C GLU A 131 1.11 7.03 28.45
N LEU A 132 0.91 7.64 29.60
CA LEU A 132 0.29 7.03 30.77
C LEU A 132 -1.22 7.21 30.71
N TYR A 133 -1.93 6.09 30.60
CA TYR A 133 -3.38 6.02 30.52
C TYR A 133 -3.95 5.38 31.77
N TYR A 134 -5.19 5.77 32.09
CA TYR A 134 -5.97 5.08 33.08
C TYR A 134 -7.41 4.83 32.65
N SER A 135 -7.98 3.78 33.21
CA SER A 135 -9.37 3.40 33.03
C SER A 135 -9.96 2.95 34.35
N ILE A 136 -11.25 3.20 34.52
CA ILE A 136 -12.01 2.80 35.71
C ILE A 136 -13.12 1.88 35.23
N SER A 137 -13.27 0.73 35.88
CA SER A 137 -14.34 -0.20 35.56
C SER A 137 -15.69 0.50 35.64
N LYS A 138 -16.47 0.40 34.55
CA LYS A 138 -17.84 0.93 34.48
C LYS A 138 -18.75 0.30 35.53
N THR A 139 -18.53 -0.99 35.80
CA THR A 139 -19.25 -1.72 36.82
C THR A 139 -18.50 -1.58 38.14
N LYS A 140 -19.11 -0.88 39.10
CA LYS A 140 -18.65 -0.82 40.49
C LYS A 140 -19.47 -1.79 41.32
N THR A 141 -18.80 -2.63 42.10
CA THR A 141 -19.45 -3.68 42.91
C THR A 141 -19.79 -3.12 44.27
N GLN A 142 -21.08 -2.96 44.55
CA GLN A 142 -21.53 -2.60 45.90
C GLN A 142 -21.36 -3.82 46.82
N ILE A 143 -20.46 -3.71 47.80
CA ILE A 143 -20.21 -4.77 48.78
C ILE A 143 -21.32 -4.74 49.83
N VAL A 144 -21.63 -3.54 50.36
CA VAL A 144 -22.67 -3.33 51.36
C VAL A 144 -23.45 -2.07 51.06
N LYS A 145 -24.77 -2.13 51.32
CA LYS A 145 -25.68 -1.00 51.25
C LYS A 145 -26.20 -0.67 52.65
N ALA A 146 -25.91 0.53 53.12
CA ALA A 146 -26.35 0.98 54.43
C ALA A 146 -27.89 0.99 54.51
N GLY A 147 -28.43 0.55 55.65
CA GLY A 147 -29.86 0.60 55.93
C GLY A 147 -30.74 -0.46 55.23
N GLN A 148 -30.20 -1.30 54.34
CA GLN A 148 -30.98 -2.38 53.68
C GLN A 148 -30.69 -3.79 54.22
N SER A 149 -29.58 -3.99 54.92
CA SER A 149 -29.26 -5.28 55.58
C SER A 149 -29.44 -5.12 57.09
N SER A 150 -30.62 -5.51 57.60
CA SER A 150 -31.09 -5.21 58.97
C SER A 150 -30.18 -5.70 60.11
N ASN A 151 -29.32 -6.70 59.87
CA ASN A 151 -28.44 -7.28 60.89
C ASN A 151 -26.94 -7.30 60.52
N LEU A 152 -26.54 -6.67 59.40
CA LEU A 152 -25.16 -6.72 58.92
C LEU A 152 -24.42 -5.44 59.31
N GLN A 153 -23.42 -5.56 60.20
CA GLN A 153 -22.50 -4.48 60.53
C GLN A 153 -21.15 -4.73 59.88
N VAL A 154 -20.65 -3.76 59.11
CA VAL A 154 -19.29 -3.81 58.57
C VAL A 154 -18.38 -3.01 59.48
N ARG A 155 -17.32 -3.66 59.95
CA ARG A 155 -16.25 -3.02 60.70
C ARG A 155 -14.99 -3.02 59.86
N TYR A 156 -14.39 -1.85 59.71
CA TYR A 156 -13.05 -1.69 59.16
C TYR A 156 -12.14 -1.30 60.32
N ASP A 157 -11.22 -2.20 60.67
CA ASP A 157 -10.46 -2.15 61.92
C ASP A 157 -11.37 -1.99 63.15
N THR A 158 -11.22 -0.90 63.89
CA THR A 158 -12.03 -0.59 65.08
C THR A 158 -13.27 0.24 64.75
N LEU A 159 -13.41 0.74 63.52
CA LEU A 159 -14.44 1.69 63.10
C LEU A 159 -15.64 0.97 62.47
N ILE A 160 -16.83 1.32 62.94
CA ILE A 160 -18.08 0.89 62.32
C ILE A 160 -18.36 1.79 61.12
N VAL A 161 -18.54 1.19 59.94
CA VAL A 161 -18.84 1.93 58.71
C VAL A 161 -20.36 1.97 58.54
N HIS A 162 -20.95 3.16 58.64
CA HIS A 162 -22.40 3.37 58.54
C HIS A 162 -22.90 3.67 57.12
N SER A 163 -21.99 3.84 56.16
CA SER A 163 -22.29 4.19 54.78
C SER A 163 -22.19 2.98 53.85
N ASP A 164 -22.65 3.14 52.61
CA ASP A 164 -22.40 2.18 51.53
C ASP A 164 -20.90 1.89 51.38
N ILE A 165 -20.57 0.66 50.99
CA ILE A 165 -19.19 0.25 50.69
C ILE A 165 -19.18 -0.28 49.27
N THR A 166 -18.32 0.29 48.45
CA THR A 166 -18.21 -0.05 47.03
C THR A 166 -16.76 -0.40 46.70
N ALA A 167 -16.59 -1.43 45.86
CA ALA A 167 -15.33 -1.80 45.26
C ALA A 167 -15.30 -1.45 43.77
N VAL A 168 -14.14 -1.01 43.30
CA VAL A 168 -13.89 -0.68 41.90
C VAL A 168 -12.49 -1.08 41.50
N HIS A 169 -12.34 -1.43 40.23
CA HIS A 169 -11.03 -1.70 39.63
C HIS A 169 -10.61 -0.49 38.79
N LEU A 170 -9.40 -0.03 39.05
CA LEU A 170 -8.72 1.01 38.31
C LEU A 170 -7.52 0.37 37.61
N MET A 171 -7.36 0.65 36.33
CA MET A 171 -6.21 0.21 35.54
C MET A 171 -5.36 1.43 35.23
N LEU A 172 -4.05 1.33 35.44
CA LEU A 172 -3.06 2.33 35.03
C LEU A 172 -1.98 1.62 34.22
N TRP A 173 -1.68 2.10 33.01
CA TRP A 173 -0.64 1.50 32.17
C TRP A 173 0.01 2.51 31.24
N ASN A 174 1.22 2.19 30.78
CA ASN A 174 1.91 2.91 29.73
C ASN A 174 1.46 2.41 28.35
N ASN A 175 0.67 3.20 27.64
CA ASN A 175 0.27 2.95 26.26
C ASN A 175 1.31 3.50 25.25
N GLY A 176 2.27 4.29 25.72
CA GLY A 176 3.32 4.90 24.92
C GLY A 176 4.38 3.91 24.47
N LYS A 177 5.16 4.29 23.46
CA LYS A 177 6.28 3.46 22.96
C LYS A 177 7.55 3.62 23.77
N GLN A 178 7.65 4.69 24.56
CA GLN A 178 8.79 4.94 25.44
C GLN A 178 8.48 4.51 26.86
N SER A 179 9.50 4.00 27.56
CA SER A 179 9.41 3.69 28.98
C SER A 179 9.23 4.96 29.81
N ILE A 180 8.46 4.84 30.88
CA ILE A 180 8.19 5.92 31.83
C ILE A 180 8.93 5.63 33.13
N PHE A 181 9.84 6.50 33.49
CA PHE A 181 10.59 6.47 34.75
C PHE A 181 10.00 7.46 35.76
N PRO A 182 10.28 7.31 37.06
CA PRO A 182 9.88 8.27 38.08
C PRO A 182 10.36 9.70 37.80
N THR A 183 11.51 9.85 37.14
CA THR A 183 12.06 11.15 36.72
C THR A 183 11.22 11.86 35.66
N ASP A 184 10.32 11.14 34.98
CA ASP A 184 9.39 11.71 33.99
C ASP A 184 8.12 12.27 34.64
N VAL A 185 7.91 12.04 35.94
CA VAL A 185 6.71 12.49 36.66
C VAL A 185 6.96 13.90 37.22
N LEU A 186 6.28 14.89 36.66
CA LEU A 186 6.38 16.31 37.06
C LEU A 186 5.53 16.61 38.31
N GLU A 187 4.35 15.99 38.39
CA GLU A 187 3.49 16.02 39.58
C GLU A 187 3.08 14.61 39.96
N ARG A 188 3.10 14.32 41.27
CA ARG A 188 2.76 13.01 41.83
C ARG A 188 1.44 12.48 41.29
N ILE A 189 1.42 11.19 41.00
CA ILE A 189 0.28 10.49 40.43
C ILE A 189 -0.62 10.03 41.58
N ILE A 190 -1.75 10.72 41.74
CA ILE A 190 -2.63 10.55 42.91
C ILE A 190 -4.02 10.11 42.44
N ILE A 191 -4.46 8.95 42.93
CA ILE A 191 -5.87 8.53 42.85
C ILE A 191 -6.64 9.29 43.90
N THR A 192 -7.74 9.94 43.50
CA THR A 192 -8.59 10.74 44.37
C THR A 192 -10.04 10.27 44.27
N THR A 193 -10.70 10.09 45.42
CA THR A 193 -12.15 9.91 45.52
C THR A 193 -12.84 11.27 45.78
N SER A 194 -14.18 11.33 45.68
CA SER A 194 -14.92 12.51 46.13
C SER A 194 -14.68 12.76 47.63
N LYS A 195 -14.85 14.01 48.08
CA LYS A 195 -14.57 14.41 49.48
C LYS A 195 -15.36 13.59 50.51
N ASP A 196 -16.56 13.17 50.16
CA ASP A 196 -17.44 12.41 51.05
C ASP A 196 -17.15 10.89 51.05
N ALA A 197 -16.20 10.43 50.23
CA ALA A 197 -15.88 9.03 50.05
C ALA A 197 -14.48 8.68 50.56
N ARG A 198 -14.41 8.02 51.71
CA ARG A 198 -13.17 7.54 52.32
C ARG A 198 -12.73 6.22 51.70
N ILE A 199 -11.48 6.15 51.28
CA ILE A 199 -10.81 4.93 50.86
C ILE A 199 -10.52 4.09 52.10
N LEU A 200 -11.11 2.90 52.15
CA LEU A 200 -10.88 1.92 53.20
C LEU A 200 -9.59 1.16 52.88
N GLU A 201 -9.56 0.49 51.73
CA GLU A 201 -8.46 -0.35 51.28
C GLU A 201 -8.11 -0.03 49.82
N ALA A 202 -6.83 -0.13 49.48
CA ALA A 202 -6.42 -0.25 48.10
C ALA A 202 -5.28 -1.25 47.96
N LYS A 203 -5.40 -2.10 46.95
CA LYS A 203 -4.48 -3.21 46.72
C LYS A 203 -4.25 -3.39 45.23
N ILE A 204 -3.01 -3.68 44.89
CA ILE A 204 -2.65 -4.12 43.53
C ILE A 204 -3.13 -5.57 43.38
N THR A 205 -4.08 -5.80 42.47
CA THR A 205 -4.63 -7.14 42.21
C THR A 205 -3.90 -7.85 41.07
N LYS A 206 -3.33 -7.09 40.13
CA LYS A 206 -2.54 -7.62 39.02
C LYS A 206 -1.51 -6.60 38.56
N THR A 207 -0.34 -7.07 38.17
CA THR A 207 0.71 -6.31 37.49
C THR A 207 1.01 -6.99 36.16
N THR A 208 1.47 -6.22 35.16
CA THR A 208 1.91 -6.83 33.89
C THR A 208 3.24 -7.57 34.07
N ARG A 209 4.17 -6.96 34.82
CA ARG A 209 5.50 -7.52 35.14
C ARG A 209 5.93 -7.08 36.54
N ASP A 210 6.64 -7.96 37.24
CA ASP A 210 7.13 -7.68 38.60
C ASP A 210 8.25 -6.62 38.63
N VAL A 211 9.03 -6.53 37.54
CA VAL A 211 10.14 -5.56 37.42
C VAL A 211 9.69 -4.11 37.45
N SER A 212 8.41 -3.85 37.17
CA SER A 212 7.83 -2.50 37.21
C SER A 212 7.74 -1.95 38.62
N ASP A 213 7.76 -2.82 39.65
CA ASP A 213 7.77 -2.47 41.08
C ASP A 213 6.73 -1.41 41.46
N ILE A 214 5.48 -1.65 41.03
CA ILE A 214 4.37 -0.74 41.25
C ILE A 214 3.96 -0.83 42.72
N SER A 215 3.82 0.31 43.39
CA SER A 215 3.46 0.41 44.79
C SER A 215 2.41 1.49 45.04
N LEU A 216 1.63 1.29 46.11
CA LEU A 216 0.58 2.21 46.54
C LEU A 216 0.94 2.76 47.92
N LYS A 217 0.77 4.07 48.11
CA LYS A 217 0.96 4.74 49.39
C LYS A 217 -0.25 5.61 49.71
N LYS A 218 -0.96 5.29 50.79
CA LYS A 218 -2.08 6.10 51.26
C LYS A 218 -1.54 7.44 51.79
N ILE A 219 -2.00 8.55 51.22
CA ILE A 219 -1.60 9.91 51.64
C ILE A 219 -2.57 10.39 52.73
N ASN A 220 -3.87 10.22 52.50
CA ASN A 220 -4.94 10.60 53.42
C ASN A 220 -6.17 9.69 53.22
N GLU A 221 -7.32 10.09 53.74
CA GLU A 221 -8.54 9.29 53.66
C GLU A 221 -9.13 9.16 52.26
N ASN A 222 -8.83 10.08 51.34
CA ASN A 222 -9.43 10.15 50.00
C ASN A 222 -8.38 10.06 48.88
N GLU A 223 -7.10 9.94 49.22
CA GLU A 223 -5.98 10.04 48.28
C GLU A 223 -4.96 8.92 48.45
N ILE A 224 -4.57 8.32 47.33
CA ILE A 224 -3.52 7.30 47.23
C ILE A 224 -2.51 7.72 46.17
N GLU A 225 -1.24 7.72 46.54
CA GLU A 225 -0.11 7.87 45.62
C GLU A 225 0.19 6.53 44.93
N ILE A 226 0.38 6.56 43.61
CA ILE A 226 0.89 5.43 42.84
C ILE A 226 2.34 5.72 42.48
N ASN A 227 3.24 4.78 42.78
CA ASN A 227 4.65 4.84 42.41
C ASN A 227 5.04 3.58 41.64
N TRP A 228 6.13 3.66 40.89
CA TRP A 228 6.71 2.53 40.15
C TRP A 228 8.21 2.74 39.96
N ARG A 229 8.93 1.69 39.55
CA ARG A 229 10.34 1.79 39.15
C ARG A 229 10.48 2.10 37.67
N VAL A 230 9.74 1.39 36.82
CA VAL A 230 9.72 1.58 35.36
C VAL A 230 8.42 1.04 34.79
N LEU A 231 7.79 1.78 33.87
CA LEU A 231 6.69 1.28 33.05
C LEU A 231 7.13 1.27 31.59
N GLU A 232 7.48 0.11 31.04
CA GLU A 232 7.69 -0.03 29.60
C GLU A 232 6.36 -0.06 28.84
N LYS A 233 6.40 -0.14 27.51
CA LYS A 233 5.19 -0.24 26.70
C LYS A 233 4.33 -1.42 27.19
N ASN A 234 3.05 -1.12 27.44
CA ASN A 234 2.01 -2.04 27.94
C ASN A 234 2.19 -2.53 29.39
N ASP A 235 3.16 -2.00 30.13
CA ASP A 235 3.24 -2.25 31.57
C ASP A 235 2.19 -1.46 32.33
N GLY A 236 1.64 -2.06 33.38
CA GLY A 236 0.75 -1.38 34.29
C GLY A 236 0.41 -2.18 35.54
N ALA A 237 -0.52 -1.63 36.32
CA ALA A 237 -1.21 -2.35 37.39
C ALA A 237 -2.74 -2.20 37.31
N MET A 238 -3.43 -3.25 37.76
CA MET A 238 -4.81 -3.19 38.19
C MET A 238 -4.84 -2.99 39.70
N VAL A 239 -5.50 -1.91 40.12
CA VAL A 239 -5.69 -1.52 41.52
C VAL A 239 -7.15 -1.70 41.87
N GLN A 240 -7.42 -2.54 42.87
CA GLN A 240 -8.73 -2.58 43.51
C GLN A 240 -8.77 -1.53 44.60
N ILE A 241 -9.83 -0.72 44.60
CA ILE A 241 -10.09 0.30 45.60
C ILE A 241 -11.42 -0.03 46.26
N ILE A 242 -11.42 -0.14 47.58
CA ILE A 242 -12.61 -0.29 48.41
C ILE A 242 -12.80 1.03 49.15
N TYR A 243 -13.96 1.65 48.99
CA TYR A 243 -14.23 2.98 49.54
C TYR A 243 -15.66 3.08 50.08
N THR A 244 -15.89 4.06 50.95
CA THR A 244 -17.22 4.41 51.46
C THR A 244 -17.95 5.29 50.46
N GLY A 245 -19.19 4.94 50.12
CA GLY A 245 -20.00 5.64 49.14
C GLY A 245 -20.66 4.67 48.16
N ASN A 246 -21.56 5.20 47.34
CA ASN A 246 -22.29 4.43 46.34
C ASN A 246 -21.48 4.27 45.04
N SER A 247 -22.08 3.60 44.05
CA SER A 247 -21.52 3.41 42.72
C SER A 247 -21.39 4.70 41.89
N GLU A 248 -21.99 5.81 42.30
CA GLU A 248 -21.91 7.11 41.60
C GLU A 248 -20.71 7.94 42.04
N THR A 249 -20.06 7.55 43.15
CA THR A 249 -18.85 8.20 43.67
C THR A 249 -17.80 8.39 42.59
N ASN A 250 -17.38 9.62 42.35
CA ASN A 250 -16.38 9.93 41.33
C ASN A 250 -14.97 9.57 41.82
N ILE A 251 -14.19 8.94 40.95
CA ILE A 251 -12.80 8.56 41.19
C ILE A 251 -12.00 9.06 40.01
N THR A 252 -10.93 9.79 40.29
CA THR A 252 -10.09 10.41 39.26
C THR A 252 -8.62 10.26 39.61
N ILE A 253 -7.76 10.17 38.60
CA ILE A 253 -6.32 10.23 38.79
C ILE A 253 -5.84 11.62 38.38
N LYS A 254 -5.03 12.23 39.24
CA LYS A 254 -4.36 13.51 38.97
C LYS A 254 -2.86 13.28 38.89
N GLY A 255 -2.19 14.18 38.19
CA GLY A 255 -0.74 14.17 38.03
C GLY A 255 -0.34 14.69 36.66
N LEU A 256 0.94 15.00 36.54
CA LEU A 256 1.54 15.52 35.32
C LEU A 256 2.76 14.67 34.94
N LEU A 257 2.82 14.28 33.68
CA LEU A 257 3.91 13.54 33.08
C LEU A 257 4.63 14.43 32.05
N LEU A 258 5.95 14.33 32.00
CA LEU A 258 6.78 14.96 30.97
C LEU A 258 6.30 14.52 29.57
N GLU A 259 6.31 15.44 28.61
CA GLU A 259 5.84 15.26 27.21
C GLU A 259 4.32 15.05 27.03
N GLN A 260 3.61 14.46 28.00
CA GLN A 260 2.16 14.24 27.92
C GLN A 260 1.32 15.34 28.60
N GLY A 261 1.79 15.92 29.70
CA GLY A 261 0.98 16.75 30.58
C GLY A 261 0.03 15.92 31.45
N LYS A 262 -1.27 16.17 31.39
CA LYS A 262 -2.26 15.47 32.23
C LYS A 262 -2.43 14.00 31.82
N ILE A 263 -2.65 13.14 32.81
CA ILE A 263 -2.92 11.71 32.59
C ILE A 263 -4.23 11.57 31.80
N LYS A 264 -4.22 10.80 30.72
CA LYS A 264 -5.40 10.64 29.85
C LYS A 264 -6.32 9.55 30.42
N TYR A 265 -7.60 9.88 30.56
CA TYR A 265 -8.66 8.91 30.86
C TYR A 265 -9.17 8.28 29.57
N ILE A 266 -9.35 6.95 29.59
CA ILE A 266 -9.99 6.23 28.50
C ILE A 266 -11.17 5.43 29.05
N GLU A 267 -12.36 5.66 28.50
CA GLU A 267 -13.49 4.78 28.75
C GLU A 267 -13.27 3.47 28.01
N TYR A 268 -13.16 2.37 28.75
CA TYR A 268 -13.00 1.05 28.15
C TYR A 268 -14.30 0.63 27.46
N SER A 269 -14.32 0.74 26.13
CA SER A 269 -15.39 0.16 25.31
C SER A 269 -14.98 -1.24 24.90
N SER A 270 -15.63 -2.26 25.46
CA SER A 270 -15.40 -3.68 25.13
C SER A 270 -15.84 -4.06 23.70
N LYS A 271 -16.24 -3.11 22.86
CA LYS A 271 -16.64 -3.34 21.47
C LYS A 271 -15.45 -3.16 20.52
N THR A 272 -14.36 -3.89 20.75
CA THR A 272 -13.36 -4.16 19.70
C THR A 272 -13.83 -5.31 18.81
N GLY A 273 -14.99 -5.11 18.17
CA GLY A 273 -15.34 -5.92 17.01
C GLY A 273 -14.48 -5.45 15.84
N MET A 274 -13.78 -6.35 15.18
CA MET A 274 -13.09 -6.07 13.93
C MET A 274 -14.05 -5.31 12.99
N PRO A 275 -13.66 -4.16 12.41
CA PRO A 275 -14.53 -3.43 11.52
C PRO A 275 -14.92 -4.33 10.35
N TRP A 276 -16.19 -4.74 10.27
CA TRP A 276 -16.69 -5.68 9.26
C TRP A 276 -16.42 -5.21 7.82
N TRP A 277 -16.26 -3.91 7.61
CA TRP A 277 -15.90 -3.34 6.32
C TRP A 277 -14.50 -3.77 5.83
N LEU A 278 -13.53 -4.06 6.73
CA LEU A 278 -12.23 -4.61 6.34
C LEU A 278 -12.35 -6.01 5.74
N VAL A 279 -13.24 -6.84 6.30
CA VAL A 279 -13.58 -8.16 5.74
C VAL A 279 -14.21 -7.97 4.36
N LEU A 280 -15.13 -7.02 4.19
CA LEU A 280 -15.71 -6.75 2.87
C LEU A 280 -14.69 -6.26 1.84
N ILE A 281 -13.72 -5.43 2.22
CA ILE A 281 -12.64 -5.01 1.32
C ILE A 281 -11.81 -6.22 0.87
N SER A 282 -11.43 -7.11 1.80
CA SER A 282 -10.68 -8.33 1.44
C SER A 282 -11.47 -9.23 0.47
N VAL A 283 -12.77 -9.39 0.69
CA VAL A 283 -13.66 -10.16 -0.20
C VAL A 283 -13.79 -9.49 -1.57
N ALA A 284 -13.94 -8.16 -1.63
CA ALA A 284 -14.01 -7.43 -2.89
C ALA A 284 -12.72 -7.57 -3.70
N ILE A 285 -11.55 -7.48 -3.06
CA ILE A 285 -10.25 -7.69 -3.70
C ILE A 285 -10.14 -9.12 -4.24
N ALA A 286 -10.58 -10.13 -3.48
CA ALA A 286 -10.61 -11.52 -3.95
C ALA A 286 -11.54 -11.72 -5.16
N ILE A 287 -12.70 -11.05 -5.19
CA ILE A 287 -13.62 -11.11 -6.34
C ILE A 287 -13.02 -10.46 -7.58
N LEU A 288 -12.39 -9.29 -7.42
CA LEU A 288 -11.68 -8.63 -8.53
C LEU A 288 -10.55 -9.50 -9.07
N TYR A 289 -9.82 -10.19 -8.18
CA TYR A 289 -8.79 -11.17 -8.55
C TYR A 289 -9.35 -12.32 -9.38
N VAL A 290 -10.45 -12.94 -8.93
CA VAL A 290 -11.11 -14.02 -9.67
C VAL A 290 -11.61 -13.50 -11.03
N LYS A 291 -12.31 -12.36 -11.07
CA LYS A 291 -12.77 -11.77 -12.33
C LYS A 291 -11.63 -11.50 -13.29
N PHE A 292 -10.49 -11.03 -12.80
CA PHE A 292 -9.32 -10.78 -13.63
C PHE A 292 -8.79 -12.07 -14.28
N ILE A 293 -8.60 -13.14 -13.49
CA ILE A 293 -8.19 -14.45 -14.00
C ILE A 293 -9.15 -15.00 -15.06
N PHE A 294 -10.46 -14.83 -14.85
CA PHE A 294 -11.47 -15.35 -15.77
C PHE A 294 -11.69 -14.45 -17.00
N PHE A 295 -11.54 -13.14 -16.87
CA PHE A 295 -11.62 -12.18 -17.98
C PHE A 295 -10.53 -12.47 -19.02
N ASP A 296 -9.35 -12.88 -18.58
CA ASP A 296 -8.24 -13.28 -19.45
C ASP A 296 -8.52 -14.54 -20.28
N ARG A 297 -9.45 -15.41 -19.86
CA ARG A 297 -9.86 -16.59 -20.65
C ARG A 297 -10.84 -16.27 -21.79
N ILE A 298 -11.47 -15.11 -21.75
CA ILE A 298 -12.52 -14.72 -22.72
C ILE A 298 -11.92 -13.96 -23.93
N LEU A 299 -10.74 -13.35 -23.80
CA LEU A 299 -10.11 -12.50 -24.84
C LEU A 299 -9.10 -13.22 -25.76
N ASP A 300 -9.12 -14.56 -25.80
CA ASP A 300 -7.99 -15.37 -26.30
C ASP A 300 -7.65 -15.35 -27.81
N PRO A 301 -8.49 -14.92 -28.80
CA PRO A 301 -8.05 -15.08 -30.19
C PRO A 301 -7.22 -13.94 -30.80
N LEU A 302 -7.13 -12.73 -30.22
CA LEU A 302 -6.60 -11.56 -31.00
C LEU A 302 -5.32 -10.87 -30.47
N GLN A 303 -4.77 -11.20 -29.30
CA GLN A 303 -3.60 -10.47 -28.75
C GLN A 303 -2.48 -11.35 -28.16
N LYS A 304 -2.17 -12.46 -28.84
CA LYS A 304 -1.30 -13.55 -28.33
C LYS A 304 0.15 -13.18 -27.96
N ILE A 305 0.71 -12.05 -28.41
CA ILE A 305 2.13 -11.70 -28.18
C ILE A 305 2.33 -10.58 -27.13
N TRP A 306 1.34 -9.69 -26.96
CA TRP A 306 1.42 -8.62 -25.95
C TRP A 306 0.99 -9.12 -24.56
N ILE A 307 0.10 -10.11 -24.54
CA ILE A 307 -0.52 -10.66 -23.32
C ILE A 307 0.47 -11.45 -22.46
N GLU A 308 1.46 -12.17 -23.02
CA GLU A 308 2.32 -13.04 -22.20
C GLU A 308 3.24 -12.28 -21.23
N ASN A 309 3.77 -11.12 -21.64
CA ASN A 309 4.60 -10.31 -20.75
C ASN A 309 3.77 -9.59 -19.68
N ILE A 310 2.55 -9.19 -20.03
CA ILE A 310 1.59 -8.62 -19.06
C ILE A 310 1.15 -9.69 -18.06
N ARG A 311 0.91 -10.93 -18.52
CA ARG A 311 0.61 -12.09 -17.66
C ARG A 311 1.73 -12.36 -16.66
N LEU A 312 3.00 -12.25 -17.05
CA LEU A 312 4.12 -12.44 -16.11
C LEU A 312 4.16 -11.32 -15.06
N ILE A 313 4.07 -10.06 -15.47
CA ILE A 313 4.13 -8.91 -14.55
C ILE A 313 2.94 -8.91 -13.59
N ILE A 314 1.74 -9.16 -14.10
CA ILE A 314 0.52 -9.21 -13.28
C ILE A 314 0.53 -10.47 -12.42
N GLY A 315 0.98 -11.62 -12.93
CA GLY A 315 1.16 -12.84 -12.15
C GLY A 315 2.10 -12.63 -10.97
N VAL A 316 3.24 -11.96 -11.17
CA VAL A 316 4.18 -11.61 -10.09
C VAL A 316 3.56 -10.61 -9.11
N ALA A 317 2.89 -9.56 -9.59
CA ALA A 317 2.20 -8.59 -8.73
C ALA A 317 1.08 -9.25 -7.90
N LEU A 318 0.40 -10.25 -8.45
CA LEU A 318 -0.64 -11.02 -7.78
C LEU A 318 -0.11 -12.14 -6.88
N LEU A 319 1.13 -12.57 -7.06
CA LEU A 319 1.79 -13.53 -6.17
C LEU A 319 2.39 -12.81 -4.95
N ILE A 320 2.80 -11.55 -5.10
CA ILE A 320 3.39 -10.74 -4.04
C ILE A 320 2.34 -9.87 -3.32
N GLY A 321 1.38 -9.32 -4.07
CA GLY A 321 0.41 -8.34 -3.57
C GLY A 321 -0.50 -8.87 -2.46
N PRO A 322 -1.19 -10.01 -2.63
CA PRO A 322 -2.05 -10.57 -1.59
C PRO A 322 -1.27 -10.98 -0.34
N PRO A 323 -0.09 -11.64 -0.39
CA PRO A 323 0.70 -11.88 0.80
C PRO A 323 1.16 -10.61 1.51
N VAL A 324 1.58 -9.57 0.76
CA VAL A 324 1.96 -8.28 1.35
C VAL A 324 0.74 -7.57 1.95
N LEU A 325 -0.42 -7.63 1.30
CA LEU A 325 -1.67 -7.09 1.81
C LEU A 325 -2.13 -7.86 3.05
N ILE A 326 -2.04 -9.19 3.06
CA ILE A 326 -2.36 -10.03 4.22
C ILE A 326 -1.39 -9.71 5.35
N PHE A 327 -0.09 -9.62 5.09
CA PHE A 327 0.91 -9.23 6.08
C PHE A 327 0.65 -7.82 6.62
N TYR A 328 0.27 -6.88 5.76
CA TYR A 328 -0.05 -5.52 6.16
C TYR A 328 -1.35 -5.46 6.96
N VAL A 329 -2.41 -6.14 6.51
CA VAL A 329 -3.70 -6.21 7.21
C VAL A 329 -3.54 -6.96 8.53
N THR A 330 -2.75 -8.02 8.59
CA THR A 330 -2.46 -8.72 9.85
C THR A 330 -1.61 -7.87 10.78
N ASN A 331 -0.66 -7.07 10.29
CA ASN A 331 0.07 -6.10 11.13
C ASN A 331 -0.82 -4.94 11.56
N VAL A 332 -1.69 -4.40 10.70
CA VAL A 332 -2.66 -3.36 11.07
C VAL A 332 -3.70 -3.90 12.04
N ILE A 333 -4.14 -5.15 11.89
CA ILE A 333 -5.01 -5.82 12.86
C ILE A 333 -4.22 -6.07 14.14
N TYR A 334 -2.99 -6.56 14.06
CA TYR A 334 -2.14 -6.79 15.21
C TYR A 334 -1.85 -5.49 15.94
N ASP A 335 -1.66 -4.37 15.25
CA ASP A 335 -1.44 -3.03 15.80
C ASP A 335 -2.72 -2.38 16.26
N PHE A 336 -3.84 -2.59 15.58
CA PHE A 336 -5.14 -2.12 16.03
C PHE A 336 -5.55 -2.89 17.27
N VAL A 337 -5.25 -4.19 17.35
CA VAL A 337 -5.36 -4.97 18.57
C VAL A 337 -4.33 -4.41 19.55
N ALA A 338 -3.03 -4.53 19.32
CA ALA A 338 -1.92 -4.17 20.22
C ALA A 338 -1.87 -2.70 20.68
N ASN A 339 -2.40 -1.76 19.91
CA ASN A 339 -2.47 -0.32 20.21
C ASN A 339 -3.93 0.18 20.37
N SER A 340 -4.95 -0.68 20.24
CA SER A 340 -6.15 -0.43 21.03
C SER A 340 -5.68 -0.37 22.49
N PRO A 341 -6.37 0.39 23.35
CA PRO A 341 -6.19 0.26 24.78
C PRO A 341 -6.67 -1.16 25.18
N ILE A 342 -5.93 -2.19 24.80
CA ILE A 342 -6.11 -3.55 25.31
C ILE A 342 -5.82 -3.40 26.77
N ASN A 343 -6.77 -3.86 27.57
CA ASN A 343 -6.52 -4.11 28.96
C ASN A 343 -5.26 -5.01 29.05
N PRO A 344 -4.09 -4.52 29.54
CA PRO A 344 -2.90 -5.36 29.64
C PRO A 344 -3.09 -6.52 30.64
N PHE A 345 -4.25 -6.57 31.29
CA PHE A 345 -4.67 -7.59 32.24
C PHE A 345 -5.74 -8.56 31.69
N LEU A 346 -6.19 -8.43 30.44
CA LEU A 346 -6.86 -9.53 29.73
C LEU A 346 -5.79 -10.49 29.21
#